data_AF-A0A8I1IYV6-F1
#
_entry.id   AF-A0A8I1IYV6-F1
#
_cell.length_a   1.000
_cell.length_b   1.000
_cell.length_c   1.000
_cell.angle_alpha   90.00
_cell.angle_beta   90.00
_cell.angle_gamma   90.00
#
_symmetry.space_group_name_H-M   'P 1'
#
loop_
_entity.id
_entity.type
_entity.pdbx_description
1 polymer ?
#
loop_
_entity_poly.entity_id
_entity_poly.type
_entity_poly.pdbx_seq_one_letter_code
_entity_poly.pdbx_strand_id
1 'polypeptide(L)'
;MKCVNCGSEYEGKFCPECGTKTQEPAPTPSTTEQQVNVQRQKVNQPLEAGKKGRKKLNKPKKPIYKKWWFYVIIGIALISIIGAAASGKKTEKIKWNEMVLSAQLPEPAANKGKIHENTSETLYIEVENISGSQYADYVAASKEKGFTTDAKSTSYSYTAYNFDGYCLNLTYNDSLKSLSIKLQKPMEMSEISWPASNAGNQLPVPESTVGKFSYEHDDDFYVYIGNTSKESYNNYVKACSEKGFTVDYDKGDDYYRAKNSEGWSVSIKYEGFNIMSIDIDKPSGSSTDSNVTATAAPETAKAPDETKANDTQLVNGMRKDFKEAMDSYEAFMNEYVEFMKKYQSNPNDTKLLADYAKYMSKYADMCDKFDKWESQNLNAAEQAYYIDVQARVSKKLLEVSNA
;
A
#
# COMPACT_ATOMS: atom_id res chain seq x y z
N MET A 1 -28.01 33.41 8.16
CA MET A 1 -27.84 34.20 6.91
C MET A 1 -28.57 33.48 5.78
N LYS A 2 -29.10 34.18 4.77
CA LYS A 2 -29.84 33.55 3.65
C LYS A 2 -28.96 33.46 2.40
N CYS A 3 -28.88 32.29 1.78
CA CYS A 3 -28.03 32.06 0.62
C CYS A 3 -28.56 32.81 -0.61
N VAL A 4 -27.72 33.64 -1.24
CA VAL A 4 -28.07 34.40 -2.45
C VAL A 4 -28.31 33.52 -3.68
N ASN A 5 -27.85 32.26 -3.66
CA ASN A 5 -27.90 31.36 -4.81
C ASN A 5 -29.04 30.30 -4.70
N CYS A 6 -29.27 29.73 -3.51
CA CYS A 6 -30.30 28.71 -3.30
C CYS A 6 -31.40 29.09 -2.29
N GLY A 7 -31.32 30.26 -1.65
CA GLY A 7 -32.33 30.73 -0.69
C GLY A 7 -32.31 30.03 0.69
N SER A 8 -31.51 28.98 0.91
CA SER A 8 -31.40 28.30 2.21
C SER A 8 -30.87 29.22 3.31
N GLU A 9 -31.38 29.08 4.53
CA GLU A 9 -30.87 29.79 5.70
C GLU A 9 -29.82 28.93 6.43
N TYR A 10 -28.65 29.52 6.70
CA TYR A 10 -27.51 28.82 7.29
C TYR A 10 -26.60 29.78 8.10
N GLU A 11 -25.71 29.20 8.91
CA GLU A 11 -24.62 29.89 9.59
C GLU A 11 -23.28 29.27 9.17
N GLY A 12 -22.23 30.09 9.05
CA GLY A 12 -20.92 29.68 8.51
C GLY A 12 -20.53 30.43 7.23
N LYS A 13 -19.29 30.25 6.76
CA LYS A 13 -18.71 31.03 5.64
C LYS A 13 -19.13 30.57 4.23
N PHE A 14 -19.79 29.41 4.14
CA PHE A 14 -20.23 28.78 2.90
C PHE A 14 -21.57 28.07 3.13
N CYS A 15 -22.46 28.10 2.14
CA CYS A 15 -23.75 27.44 2.23
C CYS A 15 -23.58 25.90 2.19
N PRO A 16 -24.14 25.13 3.14
CA PRO A 16 -23.97 23.68 3.20
C PRO A 16 -24.59 22.93 2.01
N GLU A 17 -25.65 23.48 1.42
CA GLU A 17 -26.40 22.85 0.31
C GLU A 17 -25.72 23.01 -1.07
N CYS A 18 -24.94 24.07 -1.26
CA CYS A 18 -24.45 24.44 -2.60
C CYS A 18 -23.04 25.07 -2.65
N GLY A 19 -22.31 25.07 -1.53
CA GLY A 19 -20.93 25.57 -1.43
C GLY A 19 -20.75 27.07 -1.71
N THR A 20 -21.83 27.85 -1.90
CA THR A 20 -21.73 29.27 -2.22
C THR A 20 -21.18 30.05 -1.03
N LYS A 21 -20.06 30.76 -1.24
CA LYS A 21 -19.39 31.59 -0.21
C LYS A 21 -20.27 32.79 0.19
N THR A 22 -20.34 33.06 1.49
CA THR A 22 -21.02 34.25 2.01
C THR A 22 -20.31 35.53 1.56
N GLN A 23 -21.06 36.51 1.05
CA GLN A 23 -20.54 37.86 0.85
C GLN A 23 -20.62 38.64 2.16
N GLU A 24 -19.47 39.10 2.64
CA GLU A 24 -19.31 39.85 3.88
C GLU A 24 -19.28 41.37 3.57
N PRO A 25 -20.08 42.21 4.24
CA PRO A 25 -20.04 43.66 4.03
C PRO A 25 -18.71 44.25 4.54
N ALA A 26 -18.18 45.24 3.82
CA ALA A 26 -16.84 45.76 4.07
C ALA A 26 -16.68 46.42 5.46
N PRO A 27 -15.54 46.22 6.16
CA PRO A 27 -15.34 46.71 7.53
C PRO A 27 -14.95 48.19 7.60
N THR A 28 -15.37 48.85 8.68
CA THR A 28 -14.89 50.19 9.10
C THR A 28 -14.07 50.01 10.40
N PRO A 29 -12.91 50.67 10.59
CA PRO A 29 -12.01 50.35 11.69
C PRO A 29 -12.36 51.06 13.01
N SER A 30 -12.12 50.39 14.15
CA SER A 30 -12.03 51.04 15.47
C SER A 30 -11.25 50.19 16.50
N THR A 31 -10.53 50.89 17.36
CA THR A 31 -9.53 50.44 18.34
C THR A 31 -10.14 49.96 19.66
N THR A 32 -9.43 49.11 20.44
CA THR A 32 -9.08 49.35 21.88
C THR A 32 -8.35 48.12 22.47
N GLU A 33 -7.37 48.37 23.34
CA GLU A 33 -6.48 47.39 23.98
C GLU A 33 -6.93 46.97 25.40
N GLN A 34 -6.09 46.13 26.03
CA GLN A 34 -5.80 46.01 27.47
C GLN A 34 -6.54 44.99 28.37
N GLN A 35 -5.74 44.00 28.78
CA GLN A 35 -5.53 43.46 30.14
C GLN A 35 -6.70 42.80 30.91
N VAL A 36 -6.39 41.64 31.51
CA VAL A 36 -6.29 41.45 32.99
C VAL A 36 -5.45 40.19 33.30
N ASN A 37 -4.95 40.11 34.53
CA ASN A 37 -3.77 39.36 34.96
C ASN A 37 -4.08 38.23 35.97
N VAL A 38 -3.32 37.12 35.91
CA VAL A 38 -2.89 36.20 37.00
C VAL A 38 -3.87 35.72 38.09
N GLN A 39 -3.95 34.38 38.26
CA GLN A 39 -3.70 33.57 39.48
C GLN A 39 -3.74 32.07 39.05
N ARG A 40 -3.04 31.08 39.63
CA ARG A 40 -2.14 30.98 40.81
C ARG A 40 -1.23 29.73 40.65
N GLN A 41 0.00 29.76 41.18
CA GLN A 41 0.88 28.57 41.28
C GLN A 41 0.50 27.66 42.48
N LYS A 42 0.85 26.35 42.42
CA LYS A 42 1.86 25.68 43.31
C LYS A 42 1.84 24.13 43.23
N VAL A 43 2.96 23.53 43.70
CA VAL A 43 3.24 22.09 43.92
C VAL A 43 3.68 21.34 42.64
N ASN A 44 4.80 20.59 42.53
CA ASN A 44 5.92 20.32 43.47
C ASN A 44 7.31 20.17 42.77
N GLN A 45 8.36 19.78 43.53
CA GLN A 45 9.73 19.47 43.11
C GLN A 45 9.99 17.99 42.69
N PRO A 46 11.13 17.69 42.02
CA PRO A 46 11.61 16.33 41.70
C PRO A 46 12.47 15.71 42.82
N LEU A 47 12.66 14.38 42.80
CA LEU A 47 13.71 13.69 43.57
C LEU A 47 14.28 12.47 42.83
N GLU A 48 15.57 12.19 43.08
CA GLU A 48 16.44 11.27 42.32
C GLU A 48 16.57 9.84 42.91
N ALA A 49 17.02 8.92 42.04
CA ALA A 49 17.74 7.66 42.27
C ALA A 49 17.27 6.60 43.29
N GLY A 50 17.04 5.38 42.77
CA GLY A 50 16.96 4.14 43.57
C GLY A 50 17.29 2.86 42.79
N LYS A 51 18.57 2.53 42.60
CA LYS A 51 19.01 1.24 42.00
C LYS A 51 19.05 0.11 43.05
N LYS A 52 18.37 -1.02 42.78
CA LYS A 52 18.81 -2.39 43.15
C LYS A 52 18.00 -3.42 42.36
N GLY A 53 18.68 -4.34 41.66
CA GLY A 53 18.05 -5.17 40.61
C GLY A 53 17.61 -6.57 41.05
N ARG A 54 16.94 -7.28 40.13
CA ARG A 54 16.73 -8.74 40.19
C ARG A 54 16.63 -9.36 38.79
N LYS A 55 17.45 -10.39 38.58
CA LYS A 55 17.32 -11.57 37.69
C LYS A 55 16.89 -11.35 36.21
N LYS A 56 17.75 -11.83 35.30
CA LYS A 56 17.39 -12.10 33.89
C LYS A 56 16.18 -13.04 33.84
N LEU A 57 15.09 -12.60 33.20
CA LEU A 57 14.03 -13.47 32.69
C LEU A 57 14.22 -13.65 31.18
N ASN A 58 13.88 -14.82 30.65
CA ASN A 58 14.05 -15.13 29.22
C ASN A 58 13.19 -14.20 28.37
N LYS A 59 13.80 -13.56 27.35
CA LYS A 59 13.05 -12.81 26.33
C LYS A 59 12.19 -13.81 25.53
N PRO A 60 10.87 -13.60 25.40
CA PRO A 60 10.11 -14.27 24.35
C PRO A 60 10.67 -13.82 22.99
N LYS A 61 10.70 -14.75 22.02
CA LYS A 61 11.09 -14.39 20.64
C LYS A 61 10.07 -13.38 20.10
N LYS A 62 10.54 -12.23 19.61
CA LYS A 62 9.68 -11.28 18.90
C LYS A 62 9.13 -11.96 17.64
N PRO A 63 7.85 -11.79 17.28
CA PRO A 63 7.37 -12.22 15.97
C PRO A 63 7.97 -11.30 14.90
N ILE A 64 8.29 -11.89 13.74
CA ILE A 64 8.92 -11.17 12.62
C ILE A 64 7.79 -10.86 11.63
N TYR A 65 7.30 -9.62 11.65
CA TYR A 65 6.36 -9.11 10.65
C TYR A 65 7.08 -8.06 9.80
N LYS A 66 7.18 -8.35 8.51
CA LYS A 66 7.98 -7.62 7.52
C LYS A 66 7.14 -6.64 6.69
N LYS A 67 7.73 -5.50 6.34
CA LYS A 67 7.12 -4.44 5.53
C LYS A 67 6.76 -4.96 4.14
N TRP A 68 5.52 -4.72 3.71
CA TRP A 68 4.91 -5.40 2.57
C TRP A 68 5.60 -5.16 1.20
N TRP A 69 6.30 -4.03 1.02
CA TRP A 69 7.06 -3.72 -0.20
C TRP A 69 8.17 -4.73 -0.53
N PHE A 70 8.68 -5.48 0.46
CA PHE A 70 9.65 -6.55 0.24
C PHE A 70 9.11 -7.73 -0.58
N TYR A 71 7.82 -8.05 -0.46
CA TYR A 71 7.18 -9.11 -1.24
C TYR A 71 6.97 -8.72 -2.71
N VAL A 72 7.04 -7.42 -3.05
CA VAL A 72 7.04 -6.97 -4.44
C VAL A 72 8.38 -7.34 -5.09
N ILE A 73 9.51 -7.10 -4.42
CA ILE A 73 10.86 -7.38 -4.96
C ILE A 73 11.14 -8.90 -4.99
N ILE A 74 10.80 -9.61 -3.92
CA ILE A 74 10.93 -11.08 -3.84
C ILE A 74 9.92 -11.77 -4.77
N GLY A 75 8.71 -11.22 -4.90
CA GLY A 75 7.69 -11.70 -5.83
C GLY A 75 8.13 -11.59 -7.29
N ILE A 76 8.71 -10.47 -7.71
CA ILE A 76 9.19 -10.28 -9.10
C ILE A 76 10.24 -11.33 -9.49
N ALA A 77 11.11 -11.75 -8.57
CA ALA A 77 12.13 -12.77 -8.82
C ALA A 77 11.57 -14.22 -8.86
N LEU A 78 10.45 -14.52 -8.21
CA LEU A 78 9.86 -15.86 -8.18
C LEU A 78 8.65 -16.04 -9.12
N ILE A 79 7.97 -14.97 -9.51
CA ILE A 79 6.76 -15.01 -10.37
C ILE A 79 7.10 -15.13 -11.88
N SER A 80 8.39 -15.03 -12.24
CA SER A 80 8.83 -15.19 -13.64
C SER A 80 9.13 -16.65 -14.06
N ILE A 81 8.99 -17.62 -13.14
CA ILE A 81 8.90 -19.07 -13.43
C ILE A 81 7.57 -19.55 -12.83
N ILE A 82 6.43 -19.48 -13.52
CA ILE A 82 6.14 -20.08 -14.83
C ILE A 82 5.35 -19.06 -15.66
N GLY A 83 5.89 -18.55 -16.78
CA GLY A 83 5.12 -17.60 -17.59
C GLY A 83 5.77 -16.98 -18.84
N ALA A 84 7.07 -17.18 -19.10
CA ALA A 84 7.74 -16.53 -20.25
C ALA A 84 8.79 -17.42 -20.92
N ALA A 85 8.35 -18.38 -21.76
CA ALA A 85 9.15 -19.03 -22.80
C ALA A 85 8.28 -19.89 -23.75
N ALA A 86 7.36 -19.26 -24.50
CA ALA A 86 6.77 -19.86 -25.70
C ALA A 86 6.11 -18.78 -26.56
N SER A 87 6.70 -18.48 -27.72
CA SER A 87 6.08 -17.68 -28.80
C SER A 87 5.00 -18.49 -29.52
N GLY A 88 3.92 -18.71 -28.78
CA GLY A 88 2.74 -19.48 -29.14
C GLY A 88 1.91 -19.60 -27.87
N LYS A 89 0.78 -18.89 -27.80
CA LYS A 89 -0.08 -18.81 -26.60
C LYS A 89 -0.41 -20.21 -26.08
N LYS A 90 0.31 -20.69 -25.06
CA LYS A 90 -0.09 -21.87 -24.28
C LYS A 90 -1.22 -21.44 -23.37
N THR A 91 -2.44 -21.47 -23.91
CA THR A 91 -3.65 -21.48 -23.10
C THR A 91 -3.73 -22.81 -22.38
N GLU A 92 -3.81 -22.74 -21.06
CA GLU A 92 -4.01 -23.91 -20.22
C GLU A 92 -5.50 -24.26 -20.18
N LYS A 93 -5.81 -25.54 -19.99
CA LYS A 93 -7.19 -25.98 -19.75
C LYS A 93 -7.51 -25.74 -18.27
N ILE A 94 -8.32 -24.72 -18.00
CA ILE A 94 -8.85 -24.45 -16.67
C ILE A 94 -9.82 -25.58 -16.33
N LYS A 95 -9.46 -26.38 -15.33
CA LYS A 95 -10.35 -27.39 -14.76
C LYS A 95 -11.07 -26.78 -13.57
N TRP A 96 -12.30 -26.33 -13.78
CA TRP A 96 -13.01 -25.50 -12.81
C TRP A 96 -13.13 -26.15 -11.42
N ASN A 97 -13.40 -27.46 -11.39
CA ASN A 97 -13.49 -28.27 -10.17
C ASN A 97 -12.17 -28.45 -9.39
N GLU A 98 -11.02 -28.07 -9.96
CA GLU A 98 -9.71 -28.05 -9.27
C GLU A 98 -9.35 -26.64 -8.76
N MET A 99 -10.18 -25.61 -8.99
CA MET A 99 -9.94 -24.26 -8.49
C MET A 99 -10.48 -24.11 -7.06
N VAL A 100 -9.63 -23.63 -6.14
CA VAL A 100 -9.84 -23.65 -4.69
C VAL A 100 -11.09 -22.86 -4.27
N LEU A 101 -11.36 -21.74 -4.94
CA LEU A 101 -12.52 -20.87 -4.66
C LEU A 101 -13.67 -20.99 -5.69
N SER A 102 -13.63 -22.00 -6.59
CA SER A 102 -14.66 -22.21 -7.64
C SER A 102 -16.09 -22.25 -7.11
N ALA A 103 -16.31 -22.85 -5.94
CA ALA A 103 -17.64 -23.00 -5.34
C ALA A 103 -18.37 -21.65 -5.13
N GLN A 104 -17.62 -20.56 -4.91
CA GLN A 104 -18.17 -19.23 -4.72
C GLN A 104 -18.70 -18.61 -6.03
N LEU A 105 -18.23 -19.07 -7.19
CA LEU A 105 -18.48 -18.45 -8.49
C LEU A 105 -19.36 -19.34 -9.39
N PRO A 106 -19.98 -18.77 -10.45
CA PRO A 106 -20.47 -19.57 -11.57
C PRO A 106 -19.29 -20.10 -12.42
N GLU A 107 -19.47 -21.22 -13.11
CA GLU A 107 -18.46 -21.72 -14.05
C GLU A 107 -18.46 -20.89 -15.34
N PRO A 108 -17.30 -20.41 -15.85
CA PRO A 108 -17.25 -19.66 -17.10
C PRO A 108 -17.58 -20.53 -18.31
N ALA A 109 -18.21 -19.92 -19.33
CA ALA A 109 -18.65 -20.61 -20.54
C ALA A 109 -17.51 -21.18 -21.41
N ALA A 110 -16.26 -20.80 -21.14
CA ALA A 110 -15.06 -21.34 -21.77
C ALA A 110 -14.04 -21.76 -20.69
N ASN A 111 -13.20 -22.75 -21.03
CA ASN A 111 -12.27 -23.39 -20.10
C ASN A 111 -10.81 -23.37 -20.58
N LYS A 112 -10.47 -22.42 -21.46
CA LYS A 112 -9.09 -22.19 -21.93
C LYS A 112 -8.64 -20.81 -21.50
N GLY A 113 -7.41 -20.69 -21.01
CA GLY A 113 -6.95 -19.41 -20.50
C GLY A 113 -5.63 -19.51 -19.74
N LYS A 114 -5.48 -18.72 -18.68
CA LYS A 114 -4.32 -18.72 -17.78
C LYS A 114 -4.78 -18.73 -16.34
N ILE A 115 -4.00 -19.38 -15.47
CA ILE A 115 -4.18 -19.31 -14.02
C ILE A 115 -3.02 -18.45 -13.49
N HIS A 116 -3.35 -17.30 -12.90
CA HIS A 116 -2.36 -16.41 -12.27
C HIS A 116 -2.21 -16.75 -10.79
N GLU A 117 -3.31 -17.06 -10.10
CA GLU A 117 -3.32 -17.47 -8.71
C GLU A 117 -4.48 -18.44 -8.44
N ASN A 118 -4.25 -19.47 -7.61
CA ASN A 118 -5.26 -20.42 -7.16
C ASN A 118 -4.95 -20.87 -5.72
N THR A 119 -5.22 -19.99 -4.75
CA THR A 119 -4.97 -20.20 -3.32
C THR A 119 -6.29 -20.19 -2.53
N SER A 120 -6.25 -20.46 -1.22
CA SER A 120 -7.42 -20.28 -0.34
C SER A 120 -7.82 -18.83 -0.15
N GLU A 121 -6.94 -17.88 -0.47
CA GLU A 121 -7.12 -16.46 -0.25
C GLU A 121 -7.48 -15.71 -1.54
N THR A 122 -6.98 -16.17 -2.70
CA THR A 122 -7.25 -15.55 -4.00
C THR A 122 -7.32 -16.59 -5.13
N LEU A 123 -8.33 -16.45 -5.97
CA LEU A 123 -8.41 -17.08 -7.28
C LEU A 123 -8.32 -15.98 -8.33
N TYR A 124 -7.31 -16.04 -9.19
CA TYR A 124 -7.13 -15.11 -10.30
C TYR A 124 -6.83 -15.88 -11.59
N ILE A 125 -7.77 -15.80 -12.54
CA ILE A 125 -7.67 -16.45 -13.85
C ILE A 125 -7.99 -15.46 -14.98
N GLU A 126 -7.43 -15.73 -16.15
CA GLU A 126 -7.85 -15.13 -17.43
C GLU A 126 -8.52 -16.23 -18.26
N VAL A 127 -9.73 -15.99 -18.78
CA VAL A 127 -10.47 -16.93 -19.63
C VAL A 127 -10.57 -16.38 -21.05
N GLU A 128 -9.98 -17.08 -22.03
CA GLU A 128 -9.99 -16.68 -23.44
C GLU A 128 -11.22 -17.25 -24.19
N ASN A 129 -11.59 -16.59 -25.30
CA ASN A 129 -12.72 -16.91 -26.17
C ASN A 129 -14.10 -16.69 -25.51
N ILE A 130 -14.19 -15.68 -24.64
CA ILE A 130 -15.44 -15.18 -24.05
C ILE A 130 -15.99 -14.05 -24.93
N SER A 131 -17.25 -14.17 -25.36
CA SER A 131 -17.97 -13.08 -26.03
C SER A 131 -18.50 -12.04 -25.04
N GLY A 132 -18.88 -10.85 -25.53
CA GLY A 132 -19.52 -9.83 -24.72
C GLY A 132 -20.85 -10.28 -24.10
N SER A 133 -21.59 -11.18 -24.77
CA SER A 133 -22.80 -11.79 -24.20
C SER A 133 -22.45 -12.77 -23.08
N GLN A 134 -21.47 -13.66 -23.29
CA GLN A 134 -21.01 -14.59 -22.25
C GLN A 134 -20.43 -13.87 -21.02
N TYR A 135 -19.79 -12.71 -21.20
CA TYR A 135 -19.41 -11.84 -20.08
C TYR A 135 -20.65 -11.29 -19.33
N ALA A 136 -21.65 -10.79 -20.05
CA ALA A 136 -22.89 -10.29 -19.43
C ALA A 136 -23.65 -11.40 -18.68
N ASP A 137 -23.72 -12.60 -19.26
CA ASP A 137 -24.30 -13.80 -18.63
C ASP A 137 -23.51 -14.18 -17.36
N TYR A 138 -22.18 -14.14 -17.40
CA TYR A 138 -21.32 -14.41 -16.23
C TYR A 138 -21.51 -13.36 -15.12
N VAL A 139 -21.69 -12.08 -15.46
CA VAL A 139 -22.03 -11.02 -14.50
C VAL A 139 -23.42 -11.25 -13.88
N ALA A 140 -24.40 -11.71 -14.67
CA ALA A 140 -25.72 -12.06 -14.15
C ALA A 140 -25.66 -13.25 -13.17
N ALA A 141 -25.01 -14.35 -13.57
CA ALA A 141 -24.83 -15.52 -12.71
C ALA A 141 -23.98 -15.21 -11.46
N SER A 142 -23.06 -14.24 -11.52
CA SER A 142 -22.32 -13.76 -10.33
C SER A 142 -23.24 -13.02 -9.36
N LYS A 143 -24.23 -12.26 -9.84
CA LYS A 143 -25.24 -11.63 -8.98
C LYS A 143 -26.17 -12.66 -8.33
N GLU A 144 -26.50 -13.74 -9.03
CA GLU A 144 -27.25 -14.88 -8.46
C GLU A 144 -26.46 -15.62 -7.37
N LYS A 145 -25.12 -15.65 -7.47
CA LYS A 145 -24.20 -16.06 -6.38
C LYS A 145 -24.08 -15.04 -5.24
N GLY A 146 -24.87 -13.98 -5.24
CA GLY A 146 -24.95 -12.98 -4.19
C GLY A 146 -23.98 -11.80 -4.32
N PHE A 147 -23.10 -11.77 -5.34
CA PHE A 147 -22.18 -10.64 -5.57
C PHE A 147 -22.97 -9.40 -6.01
N THR A 148 -23.41 -8.61 -5.04
CA THR A 148 -24.34 -7.48 -5.21
C THR A 148 -24.06 -6.32 -4.25
N THR A 149 -23.36 -6.55 -3.14
CA THR A 149 -22.99 -5.53 -2.15
C THR A 149 -21.91 -4.62 -2.72
N ASP A 150 -22.07 -3.30 -2.55
CA ASP A 150 -21.19 -2.24 -3.06
C ASP A 150 -20.83 -2.41 -4.55
N ALA A 151 -21.79 -2.89 -5.35
CA ALA A 151 -21.58 -3.20 -6.75
C ALA A 151 -21.26 -1.97 -7.62
N LYS A 152 -20.09 -1.98 -8.26
CA LYS A 152 -19.64 -1.01 -9.27
C LYS A 152 -19.56 -1.71 -10.64
N SER A 153 -20.05 -1.06 -11.69
CA SER A 153 -20.08 -1.62 -13.04
C SER A 153 -19.71 -0.57 -14.09
N THR A 154 -18.96 -1.00 -15.11
CA THR A 154 -18.79 -0.27 -16.37
C THR A 154 -19.23 -1.18 -17.52
N SER A 155 -19.01 -0.76 -18.78
CA SER A 155 -19.22 -1.63 -19.95
C SER A 155 -18.24 -2.80 -20.04
N TYR A 156 -17.10 -2.73 -19.36
CA TYR A 156 -16.01 -3.71 -19.45
C TYR A 156 -15.54 -4.23 -18.08
N SER A 157 -16.14 -3.81 -16.97
CA SER A 157 -15.79 -4.27 -15.64
C SER A 157 -16.99 -4.40 -14.72
N TYR A 158 -16.87 -5.29 -13.74
CA TYR A 158 -17.82 -5.46 -12.64
C TYR A 158 -17.05 -5.73 -11.36
N THR A 159 -17.38 -5.06 -10.27
CA THR A 159 -16.81 -5.32 -8.94
C THR A 159 -17.93 -5.31 -7.91
N ALA A 160 -18.01 -6.34 -7.08
CA ALA A 160 -19.01 -6.45 -6.02
C ALA A 160 -18.55 -7.43 -4.94
N TYR A 161 -19.15 -7.30 -3.76
CA TYR A 161 -18.99 -8.25 -2.66
C TYR A 161 -20.21 -9.17 -2.57
N ASN A 162 -20.01 -10.43 -2.13
CA ASN A 162 -21.10 -11.30 -1.69
C ASN A 162 -21.37 -11.12 -0.18
N PHE A 163 -22.43 -11.77 0.33
CA PHE A 163 -22.83 -11.66 1.74
C PHE A 163 -21.75 -12.14 2.73
N ASP A 164 -20.91 -13.09 2.34
CA ASP A 164 -19.80 -13.58 3.16
C ASP A 164 -18.57 -12.66 3.13
N GLY A 165 -18.57 -11.62 2.27
CA GLY A 165 -17.50 -10.63 2.14
C GLY A 165 -16.42 -10.93 1.11
N TYR A 166 -16.60 -11.96 0.26
CA TYR A 166 -15.68 -12.21 -0.84
C TYR A 166 -15.79 -11.07 -1.86
N CYS A 167 -14.65 -10.53 -2.29
CA CYS A 167 -14.59 -9.47 -3.29
C CYS A 167 -14.34 -10.05 -4.68
N LEU A 168 -15.31 -9.90 -5.59
CA LEU A 168 -15.17 -10.28 -6.99
C LEU A 168 -14.84 -9.04 -7.82
N ASN A 169 -13.78 -9.13 -8.63
CA ASN A 169 -13.45 -8.19 -9.69
C ASN A 169 -13.40 -8.92 -11.04
N LEU A 170 -14.20 -8.45 -11.97
CA LEU A 170 -14.27 -8.91 -13.36
C LEU A 170 -13.80 -7.78 -14.27
N THR A 171 -12.95 -8.11 -15.25
CA THR A 171 -12.57 -7.20 -16.34
C THR A 171 -12.62 -7.94 -17.66
N TYR A 172 -13.36 -7.41 -18.64
CA TYR A 172 -13.56 -7.98 -19.96
C TYR A 172 -12.85 -7.14 -21.03
N ASN A 173 -12.06 -7.80 -21.87
CA ASN A 173 -11.40 -7.18 -23.02
C ASN A 173 -12.07 -7.67 -24.32
N ASP A 174 -12.88 -6.81 -24.94
CA ASP A 174 -13.62 -7.20 -26.14
C ASP A 174 -12.74 -7.42 -27.38
N SER A 175 -11.60 -6.73 -27.50
CA SER A 175 -10.65 -6.93 -28.61
C SER A 175 -9.93 -8.27 -28.52
N LEU A 176 -9.66 -8.75 -27.30
CA LEU A 176 -9.01 -10.04 -27.04
C LEU A 176 -10.00 -11.18 -26.80
N LYS A 177 -11.31 -10.89 -26.68
CA LYS A 177 -12.36 -11.84 -26.26
C LYS A 177 -11.95 -12.58 -24.99
N SER A 178 -11.49 -11.82 -24.00
CA SER A 178 -10.88 -12.33 -22.76
C SER A 178 -11.58 -11.78 -21.52
N LEU A 179 -11.82 -12.64 -20.53
CA LEU A 179 -12.41 -12.30 -19.25
C LEU A 179 -11.42 -12.60 -18.12
N SER A 180 -10.93 -11.55 -17.48
CA SER A 180 -10.19 -11.62 -16.21
C SER A 180 -11.19 -11.80 -15.06
N ILE A 181 -10.99 -12.83 -14.25
CA ILE A 181 -11.81 -13.16 -13.08
C ILE A 181 -10.88 -13.21 -11.87
N LYS A 182 -11.02 -12.25 -10.95
CA LYS A 182 -10.30 -12.22 -9.68
C LYS A 182 -11.29 -12.25 -8.52
N LEU A 183 -11.17 -13.26 -7.66
CA LEU A 183 -11.92 -13.39 -6.43
C LEU A 183 -10.96 -13.39 -5.25
N GLN A 184 -11.23 -12.56 -4.24
CA GLN A 184 -10.46 -12.47 -3.01
C GLN A 184 -11.33 -12.85 -1.81
N LYS A 185 -10.78 -13.67 -0.91
CA LYS A 185 -11.39 -14.06 0.36
C LYS A 185 -11.58 -12.82 1.27
N PRO A 186 -12.60 -12.79 2.16
CA PRO A 186 -12.80 -11.67 3.09
C PRO A 186 -11.54 -11.40 3.92
N MET A 187 -11.27 -10.12 4.21
CA MET A 187 -10.15 -9.76 5.06
C MET A 187 -10.40 -10.19 6.51
N GLU A 188 -9.59 -11.13 7.00
CA GLU A 188 -9.58 -11.50 8.42
C GLU A 188 -9.07 -10.30 9.26
N MET A 189 -9.90 -9.85 10.20
CA MET A 189 -9.66 -8.72 11.12
C MET A 189 -9.83 -9.18 12.58
N SER A 190 -9.28 -8.42 13.51
CA SER A 190 -9.42 -8.65 14.96
C SER A 190 -9.80 -7.36 15.69
N GLU A 191 -10.05 -7.45 16.99
CA GLU A 191 -10.03 -6.25 17.84
C GLU A 191 -8.63 -5.61 17.81
N ILE A 192 -8.58 -4.28 17.75
CA ILE A 192 -7.37 -3.45 17.76
C ILE A 192 -7.50 -2.32 18.80
N SER A 193 -6.37 -1.85 19.30
CA SER A 193 -6.28 -0.59 20.05
C SER A 193 -5.83 0.52 19.11
N TRP A 194 -6.39 1.73 19.26
CA TRP A 194 -5.90 2.89 18.50
C TRP A 194 -4.51 3.29 18.99
N PRO A 195 -3.53 3.54 18.10
CA PRO A 195 -2.17 3.81 18.49
C PRO A 195 -2.05 5.16 19.22
N ALA A 196 -1.24 5.18 20.28
CA ALA A 196 -0.87 6.40 21.01
C ALA A 196 0.42 7.04 20.47
N SER A 197 0.80 6.71 19.23
CA SER A 197 2.00 7.19 18.53
C SER A 197 1.89 8.64 18.06
N ASN A 198 2.98 9.23 17.56
CA ASN A 198 2.94 10.58 16.96
C ASN A 198 1.86 10.67 15.88
N ALA A 199 1.79 9.68 14.99
CA ALA A 199 0.77 9.56 13.94
C ALA A 199 -0.65 9.32 14.52
N GLY A 200 -0.80 8.39 15.47
CA GLY A 200 -2.09 8.06 16.08
C GLY A 200 -2.74 9.25 16.78
N ASN A 201 -1.93 10.10 17.41
CA ASN A 201 -2.38 11.33 18.07
C ASN A 201 -2.85 12.40 17.08
N GLN A 202 -2.48 12.36 15.79
CA GLN A 202 -2.97 13.31 14.77
C GLN A 202 -4.43 13.08 14.40
N LEU A 203 -4.93 11.85 14.49
CA LEU A 203 -6.26 11.48 13.97
C LEU A 203 -7.29 11.27 15.08
N PRO A 204 -8.60 11.45 14.82
CA PRO A 204 -9.64 11.01 15.74
C PRO A 204 -9.62 9.47 15.88
N VAL A 205 -10.18 8.94 16.97
CA VAL A 205 -10.35 7.49 17.12
C VAL A 205 -11.58 7.05 16.29
N PRO A 206 -11.49 6.01 15.45
CA PRO A 206 -12.65 5.46 14.75
C PRO A 206 -13.72 4.92 15.71
N GLU A 207 -14.98 4.88 15.25
CA GLU A 207 -16.11 4.31 16.01
C GLU A 207 -15.95 2.81 16.27
N SER A 208 -15.38 2.08 15.31
CA SER A 208 -15.15 0.63 15.39
C SER A 208 -13.73 0.31 15.88
N THR A 209 -13.62 -0.63 16.80
CA THR A 209 -12.35 -1.22 17.27
C THR A 209 -11.98 -2.51 16.51
N VAL A 210 -12.74 -2.91 15.49
CA VAL A 210 -12.41 -4.08 14.65
C VAL A 210 -11.59 -3.63 13.46
N GLY A 211 -10.40 -4.21 13.27
CA GLY A 211 -9.52 -3.81 12.19
C GLY A 211 -8.29 -4.69 11.99
N LYS A 212 -7.37 -4.20 11.16
CA LYS A 212 -6.10 -4.83 10.84
C LYS A 212 -5.09 -3.78 10.38
N PHE A 213 -3.98 -3.65 11.09
CA PHE A 213 -2.83 -2.90 10.61
C PHE A 213 -2.11 -3.67 9.51
N SER A 214 -1.81 -2.98 8.40
CA SER A 214 -0.85 -3.42 7.39
C SER A 214 0.58 -3.13 7.87
N TYR A 215 0.77 -1.96 8.50
CA TYR A 215 1.93 -1.60 9.30
C TYR A 215 1.54 -0.55 10.34
N GLU A 216 2.31 -0.50 11.44
CA GLU A 216 2.16 0.47 12.52
C GLU A 216 3.56 0.90 13.00
N HIS A 217 3.85 2.20 12.88
CA HIS A 217 5.08 2.84 13.35
C HIS A 217 4.74 4.11 14.15
N ASP A 218 5.76 4.79 14.68
CA ASP A 218 5.52 5.99 15.50
C ASP A 218 5.03 7.18 14.65
N ASP A 219 5.60 7.31 13.45
CA ASP A 219 5.40 8.43 12.53
C ASP A 219 4.54 8.09 11.30
N ASP A 220 4.11 6.83 11.15
CA ASP A 220 3.32 6.36 10.01
C ASP A 220 2.53 5.09 10.35
N PHE A 221 1.34 4.92 9.78
CA PHE A 221 0.61 3.64 9.79
C PHE A 221 -0.40 3.52 8.65
N TYR A 222 -0.68 2.29 8.24
CA TYR A 222 -1.81 1.96 7.36
C TYR A 222 -2.68 0.88 8.01
N VAL A 223 -3.97 1.17 8.19
CA VAL A 223 -4.93 0.32 8.91
C VAL A 223 -6.25 0.20 8.16
N TYR A 224 -6.82 -1.00 8.20
CA TYR A 224 -8.21 -1.25 7.80
C TYR A 224 -9.10 -1.32 9.04
N ILE A 225 -10.23 -0.63 9.01
CA ILE A 225 -11.25 -0.58 10.07
C ILE A 225 -12.54 -1.20 9.52
N GLY A 226 -12.88 -2.39 10.00
CA GLY A 226 -14.13 -3.10 9.69
C GLY A 226 -15.31 -2.52 10.45
N ASN A 227 -16.53 -2.99 10.13
CA ASN A 227 -17.79 -2.47 10.66
C ASN A 227 -18.00 -0.95 10.43
N THR A 228 -17.25 -0.34 9.51
CA THR A 228 -17.38 1.08 9.16
C THR A 228 -18.40 1.23 8.04
N SER A 229 -19.65 1.52 8.40
CA SER A 229 -20.69 1.86 7.42
C SER A 229 -20.28 3.05 6.55
N LYS A 230 -20.95 3.24 5.40
CA LYS A 230 -20.68 4.42 4.55
C LYS A 230 -20.92 5.75 5.27
N GLU A 231 -21.86 5.77 6.23
CA GLU A 231 -22.12 6.90 7.11
C GLU A 231 -20.99 7.09 8.13
N SER A 232 -20.56 6.03 8.82
CA SER A 232 -19.42 6.06 9.75
C SER A 232 -18.12 6.51 9.07
N TYR A 233 -17.89 6.11 7.81
CA TYR A 233 -16.79 6.62 6.97
C TYR A 233 -16.91 8.15 6.74
N ASN A 234 -18.08 8.64 6.35
CA ASN A 234 -18.30 10.07 6.12
C ASN A 234 -18.13 10.88 7.42
N ASN A 235 -18.59 10.35 8.56
CA ASN A 235 -18.42 10.94 9.88
C ASN A 235 -16.94 10.97 10.31
N TYR A 236 -16.17 9.92 10.03
CA TYR A 236 -14.74 9.87 10.30
C TYR A 236 -13.95 10.88 9.43
N VAL A 237 -14.26 10.97 8.13
CA VAL A 237 -13.70 12.00 7.23
C VAL A 237 -14.00 13.42 7.75
N LYS A 238 -15.23 13.67 8.21
CA LYS A 238 -15.60 14.94 8.85
C LYS A 238 -14.77 15.21 10.10
N ALA A 239 -14.60 14.23 10.99
CA ALA A 239 -13.81 14.36 12.21
C ALA A 239 -12.32 14.63 11.93
N CYS A 240 -11.74 14.02 10.89
CA CYS A 240 -10.37 14.32 10.45
C CYS A 240 -10.21 15.76 9.93
N SER A 241 -11.18 16.23 9.13
CA SER A 241 -11.24 17.62 8.66
C SER A 241 -11.37 18.62 9.83
N GLU A 242 -12.23 18.32 10.81
CA GLU A 242 -12.38 19.12 12.05
C GLU A 242 -11.12 19.08 12.94
N LYS A 243 -10.31 18.01 12.84
CA LYS A 243 -8.98 17.91 13.48
C LYS A 243 -7.87 18.62 12.70
N GLY A 244 -8.21 19.35 11.62
CA GLY A 244 -7.32 20.27 10.91
C GLY A 244 -6.71 19.72 9.62
N PHE A 245 -7.08 18.52 9.18
CA PHE A 245 -6.68 17.98 7.88
C PHE A 245 -7.46 18.64 6.73
N THR A 246 -7.20 19.92 6.45
CA THR A 246 -7.92 20.71 5.44
C THR A 246 -7.02 21.32 4.36
N VAL A 247 -5.72 21.09 4.43
CA VAL A 247 -4.71 21.60 3.48
C VAL A 247 -4.56 20.62 2.31
N ASP A 248 -4.35 21.13 1.09
CA ASP A 248 -4.16 20.35 -0.13
C ASP A 248 -5.17 19.19 -0.33
N TYR A 249 -6.43 19.40 0.09
CA TYR A 249 -7.38 18.29 0.13
C TYR A 249 -7.93 17.90 -1.25
N ASP A 250 -8.11 16.60 -1.44
CA ASP A 250 -8.77 15.98 -2.60
C ASP A 250 -9.81 14.98 -2.07
N LYS A 251 -11.00 14.97 -2.67
CA LYS A 251 -12.15 14.18 -2.19
C LYS A 251 -12.99 13.68 -3.35
N GLY A 252 -13.22 12.37 -3.37
CA GLY A 252 -14.23 11.73 -4.22
C GLY A 252 -15.32 11.04 -3.39
N ASP A 253 -16.13 10.22 -4.06
CA ASP A 253 -17.22 9.47 -3.41
C ASP A 253 -16.70 8.47 -2.37
N ASP A 254 -15.55 7.85 -2.62
CA ASP A 254 -14.97 6.77 -1.81
C ASP A 254 -13.56 7.05 -1.28
N TYR A 255 -13.04 8.27 -1.45
CA TYR A 255 -11.74 8.65 -0.87
C TYR A 255 -11.73 10.08 -0.34
N TYR A 256 -10.82 10.33 0.60
CA TYR A 256 -10.47 11.63 1.13
C TYR A 256 -8.96 11.68 1.38
N ARG A 257 -8.27 12.68 0.84
CA ARG A 257 -6.85 12.92 1.05
C ARG A 257 -6.68 14.36 1.49
N ALA A 258 -5.85 14.61 2.49
CA ALA A 258 -5.60 15.96 2.98
C ALA A 258 -4.32 16.01 3.81
N LYS A 259 -3.79 17.21 4.01
CA LYS A 259 -2.75 17.51 4.99
C LYS A 259 -3.29 18.36 6.14
N ASN A 260 -2.65 18.28 7.30
CA ASN A 260 -2.85 19.27 8.37
C ASN A 260 -1.83 20.43 8.28
N SER A 261 -1.97 21.45 9.14
CA SER A 261 -1.08 22.62 9.16
C SER A 261 0.37 22.32 9.57
N GLU A 262 0.62 21.17 10.20
CA GLU A 262 1.96 20.68 10.53
C GLU A 262 2.60 19.89 9.37
N GLY A 263 1.83 19.58 8.32
CA GLY A 263 2.27 18.88 7.12
C GLY A 263 2.04 17.37 7.12
N TRP A 264 1.42 16.80 8.16
CA TRP A 264 1.03 15.38 8.18
C TRP A 264 0.04 15.13 7.06
N SER A 265 0.19 14.02 6.35
CA SER A 265 -0.68 13.62 5.23
C SER A 265 -1.56 12.46 5.67
N VAL A 266 -2.87 12.54 5.40
CA VAL A 266 -3.81 11.43 5.60
C VAL A 266 -4.46 11.06 4.27
N SER A 267 -4.61 9.75 4.03
CA SER A 267 -5.42 9.18 2.95
C SER A 267 -6.40 8.18 3.53
N ILE A 268 -7.69 8.51 3.45
CA ILE A 268 -8.81 7.72 3.96
C ILE A 268 -9.61 7.21 2.76
N LYS A 269 -9.97 5.93 2.74
CA LYS A 269 -10.73 5.32 1.64
C LYS A 269 -11.82 4.39 2.14
N TYR A 270 -12.98 4.41 1.52
CA TYR A 270 -14.03 3.41 1.69
C TYR A 270 -13.78 2.26 0.69
N GLU A 271 -13.29 1.13 1.18
CA GLU A 271 -12.92 -0.03 0.36
C GLU A 271 -14.15 -0.83 -0.11
N GLY A 272 -15.30 -0.62 0.54
CA GLY A 272 -16.51 -1.42 0.38
C GLY A 272 -16.67 -2.46 1.49
N PHE A 273 -17.83 -3.12 1.53
CA PHE A 273 -18.20 -4.13 2.53
C PHE A 273 -18.04 -3.65 3.99
N ASN A 274 -18.40 -2.39 4.25
CA ASN A 274 -18.21 -1.72 5.54
C ASN A 274 -16.74 -1.68 6.03
N ILE A 275 -15.78 -1.57 5.11
CA ILE A 275 -14.36 -1.39 5.42
C ILE A 275 -13.91 0.00 5.00
N MET A 276 -13.30 0.71 5.94
CA MET A 276 -12.53 1.93 5.70
C MET A 276 -11.05 1.62 5.85
N SER A 277 -10.19 2.12 4.96
CA SER A 277 -8.75 2.15 5.16
C SER A 277 -8.29 3.57 5.51
N ILE A 278 -7.29 3.67 6.38
CA ILE A 278 -6.69 4.91 6.86
C ILE A 278 -5.18 4.75 6.75
N ASP A 279 -4.56 5.58 5.92
CA ASP A 279 -3.12 5.74 5.78
C ASP A 279 -2.74 7.12 6.32
N ILE A 280 -1.68 7.20 7.11
CA ILE A 280 -1.14 8.47 7.60
C ILE A 280 0.39 8.44 7.59
N ASP A 281 0.96 9.50 7.03
CA ASP A 281 2.38 9.77 6.98
C ASP A 281 2.70 11.07 7.74
N LYS A 282 3.83 11.07 8.44
CA LYS A 282 4.47 12.32 8.90
C LYS A 282 4.76 13.28 7.74
N PRO A 283 4.98 14.58 8.04
CA PRO A 283 5.45 15.51 7.03
C PRO A 283 6.74 14.99 6.39
N SER A 284 6.69 14.72 5.09
CA SER A 284 7.92 14.63 4.31
C SER A 284 8.61 15.99 4.40
N GLY A 285 9.86 16.03 4.86
CA GLY A 285 10.68 17.24 4.82
C GLY A 285 10.99 17.61 3.38
N SER A 286 10.04 18.24 2.68
CA SER A 286 10.17 18.51 1.26
C SER A 286 11.12 19.69 1.04
N SER A 287 12.24 19.41 0.37
CA SER A 287 12.77 20.37 -0.58
C SER A 287 11.65 20.71 -1.57
N THR A 288 11.30 21.99 -1.67
CA THR A 288 10.13 22.47 -2.39
C THR A 288 10.35 22.44 -3.91
N ASP A 289 10.23 21.28 -4.54
CA ASP A 289 10.16 21.17 -6.01
C ASP A 289 8.79 21.63 -6.53
N SER A 290 8.57 22.95 -6.49
CA SER A 290 7.57 23.61 -7.31
C SER A 290 8.13 23.84 -8.71
N ASN A 291 7.66 23.06 -9.66
CA ASN A 291 8.05 23.17 -11.07
C ASN A 291 7.51 24.47 -11.69
N VAL A 292 8.29 25.56 -11.61
CA VAL A 292 8.09 26.79 -12.39
C VAL A 292 9.42 27.30 -12.93
N THR A 293 9.63 27.03 -14.22
CA THR A 293 10.44 27.81 -15.19
C THR A 293 11.95 27.99 -14.91
N ALA A 294 12.76 27.41 -15.80
CA ALA A 294 14.20 27.52 -15.80
C ALA A 294 14.75 28.95 -15.94
N THR A 295 15.76 29.31 -15.13
CA THR A 295 16.89 30.18 -15.53
C THR A 295 18.12 29.89 -14.64
N ALA A 296 19.26 29.65 -15.30
CA ALA A 296 20.67 29.65 -14.84
C ALA A 296 21.07 29.46 -13.35
N ALA A 297 22.01 28.53 -13.14
CA ALA A 297 22.87 28.45 -11.95
C ALA A 297 23.88 29.64 -11.88
N PRO A 298 24.56 29.89 -10.74
CA PRO A 298 25.69 29.05 -10.35
C PRO A 298 25.73 28.62 -8.87
N GLU A 299 26.67 27.73 -8.57
CA GLU A 299 26.89 27.03 -7.31
C GLU A 299 27.26 27.91 -6.10
N THR A 300 26.93 27.46 -4.89
CA THR A 300 27.90 27.50 -3.77
C THR A 300 27.54 26.47 -2.70
N ALA A 301 28.53 25.69 -2.28
CA ALA A 301 28.33 24.55 -1.38
C ALA A 301 28.21 24.95 0.09
N LYS A 302 27.38 24.22 0.85
CA LYS A 302 27.60 23.96 2.29
C LYS A 302 27.05 22.57 2.65
N ALA A 303 27.82 21.86 3.48
CA ALA A 303 27.60 20.44 3.78
C ALA A 303 26.42 20.19 4.74
N PRO A 304 25.82 18.98 4.73
CA PRO A 304 24.85 18.57 5.74
C PRO A 304 25.54 18.24 7.07
N ASP A 305 24.86 18.50 8.18
CA ASP A 305 25.32 18.14 9.53
C ASP A 305 24.89 16.69 9.84
N GLU A 306 25.86 15.84 10.21
CA GLU A 306 25.62 14.43 10.53
C GLU A 306 25.33 14.25 12.03
N THR A 307 24.41 13.34 12.37
CA THR A 307 24.65 12.22 13.31
C THR A 307 23.37 11.37 13.46
N LYS A 308 23.42 10.05 13.69
CA LYS A 308 24.52 9.22 14.21
C LYS A 308 24.81 8.02 13.31
N ALA A 309 26.07 7.89 12.91
CA ALA A 309 26.62 6.63 12.41
C ALA A 309 26.77 5.62 13.55
N ASN A 310 26.54 4.34 13.26
CA ASN A 310 27.30 3.27 13.91
C ASN A 310 28.61 3.11 13.15
N ASP A 311 29.71 3.00 13.88
CA ASP A 311 31.08 2.93 13.36
C ASP A 311 31.23 1.76 12.37
N THR A 312 31.24 2.09 11.07
CA THR A 312 31.34 1.13 9.97
C THR A 312 32.13 1.75 8.83
N GLN A 313 33.13 1.02 8.32
CA GLN A 313 34.03 1.48 7.27
C GLN A 313 33.24 1.76 5.97
N LEU A 314 33.11 3.04 5.59
CA LEU A 314 32.39 3.43 4.37
C LEU A 314 33.23 3.13 3.12
N VAL A 315 32.57 2.60 2.08
CA VAL A 315 33.15 2.33 0.75
C VAL A 315 32.36 3.14 -0.27
N ASN A 316 33.01 4.11 -0.93
CA ASN A 316 32.37 5.02 -1.90
C ASN A 316 31.10 5.72 -1.34
N GLY A 317 31.13 6.11 -0.06
CA GLY A 317 30.00 6.74 0.64
C GLY A 317 28.92 5.78 1.15
N MET A 318 29.02 4.48 0.88
CA MET A 318 28.07 3.47 1.35
C MET A 318 28.61 2.68 2.54
N ARG A 319 27.72 2.20 3.42
CA ARG A 319 28.09 1.19 4.42
C ARG A 319 28.53 -0.10 3.72
N LYS A 320 29.66 -0.67 4.14
CA LYS A 320 30.27 -1.84 3.47
C LYS A 320 29.33 -3.05 3.41
N ASP A 321 28.62 -3.32 4.50
CA ASP A 321 27.63 -4.37 4.65
C ASP A 321 26.37 -4.15 3.80
N PHE A 322 26.01 -2.88 3.50
CA PHE A 322 24.96 -2.57 2.52
C PHE A 322 25.41 -2.98 1.11
N LYS A 323 26.62 -2.58 0.72
CA LYS A 323 27.18 -3.00 -0.58
C LYS A 323 27.29 -4.52 -0.69
N GLU A 324 27.78 -5.21 0.35
CA GLU A 324 27.84 -6.68 0.37
C GLU A 324 26.46 -7.35 0.25
N ALA A 325 25.40 -6.75 0.82
CA ALA A 325 24.03 -7.23 0.63
C ALA A 325 23.58 -7.05 -0.84
N MET A 326 23.71 -5.84 -1.40
CA MET A 326 23.33 -5.56 -2.79
C MET A 326 24.09 -6.44 -3.80
N ASP A 327 25.40 -6.61 -3.61
CA ASP A 327 26.26 -7.49 -4.42
C ASP A 327 25.77 -8.95 -4.34
N SER A 328 25.37 -9.41 -3.15
CA SER A 328 24.82 -10.75 -2.94
C SER A 328 23.47 -10.96 -3.63
N TYR A 329 22.65 -9.91 -3.77
CA TYR A 329 21.40 -9.96 -4.54
C TYR A 329 21.65 -9.96 -6.04
N GLU A 330 22.56 -9.11 -6.54
CA GLU A 330 22.92 -9.14 -7.97
C GLU A 330 23.51 -10.50 -8.36
N ALA A 331 24.38 -11.08 -7.53
CA ALA A 331 24.92 -12.44 -7.73
C ALA A 331 23.81 -13.51 -7.73
N PHE A 332 22.86 -13.44 -6.79
CA PHE A 332 21.71 -14.34 -6.75
C PHE A 332 20.84 -14.26 -8.02
N MET A 333 20.57 -13.04 -8.51
CA MET A 333 19.80 -12.82 -9.73
C MET A 333 20.56 -13.22 -11.00
N ASN A 334 21.90 -13.14 -11.01
CA ASN A 334 22.73 -13.72 -12.07
C ASN A 334 22.56 -15.24 -12.15
N GLU A 335 22.62 -15.95 -11.01
CA GLU A 335 22.43 -17.40 -10.97
C GLU A 335 21.01 -17.83 -11.36
N TYR A 336 19.99 -17.03 -11.02
CA TYR A 336 18.62 -17.21 -11.52
C TYR A 336 18.56 -17.12 -13.05
N VAL A 337 19.22 -16.12 -13.64
CA VAL A 337 19.27 -15.92 -15.11
C VAL A 337 20.00 -17.09 -15.80
N GLU A 338 21.08 -17.61 -15.22
CA GLU A 338 21.76 -18.80 -15.73
C GLU A 338 20.92 -20.08 -15.61
N PHE A 339 20.24 -20.26 -14.47
CA PHE A 339 19.29 -21.36 -14.26
C PHE A 339 18.18 -21.32 -15.30
N MET A 340 17.61 -20.14 -15.57
CA MET A 340 16.55 -19.98 -16.55
C MET A 340 17.01 -20.28 -17.98
N LYS A 341 18.20 -19.82 -18.39
CA LYS A 341 18.77 -20.15 -19.71
C LYS A 341 18.99 -21.66 -19.86
N LYS A 342 19.43 -22.37 -18.80
CA LYS A 342 19.51 -23.84 -18.79
C LYS A 342 18.14 -24.51 -18.90
N TYR A 343 17.17 -24.05 -18.10
CA TYR A 343 15.81 -24.58 -18.07
C TYR A 343 15.10 -24.42 -19.43
N GLN A 344 15.19 -23.24 -20.06
CA GLN A 344 14.69 -23.00 -21.42
C GLN A 344 15.33 -23.94 -22.45
N SER A 345 16.64 -24.19 -22.33
CA SER A 345 17.39 -25.06 -23.26
C SER A 345 17.03 -26.54 -23.14
N ASN A 346 16.79 -27.05 -21.93
CA ASN A 346 16.34 -28.43 -21.72
C ASN A 346 15.54 -28.57 -20.39
N PRO A 347 14.20 -28.39 -20.42
CA PRO A 347 13.37 -28.45 -19.21
C PRO A 347 13.39 -29.82 -18.49
N ASN A 348 13.79 -30.88 -19.20
CA ASN A 348 13.82 -32.25 -18.70
C ASN A 348 15.21 -32.70 -18.21
N ASP A 349 16.20 -31.80 -18.11
CA ASP A 349 17.50 -32.17 -17.52
C ASP A 349 17.33 -32.48 -16.03
N THR A 350 17.52 -33.76 -15.68
CA THR A 350 17.52 -34.28 -14.30
C THR A 350 18.42 -33.50 -13.33
N LYS A 351 19.43 -32.76 -13.82
CA LYS A 351 20.31 -31.91 -13.00
C LYS A 351 19.63 -30.64 -12.50
N LEU A 352 18.54 -30.18 -13.15
CA LEU A 352 17.81 -28.97 -12.76
C LEU A 352 17.26 -29.06 -11.34
N LEU A 353 16.88 -30.25 -10.85
CA LEU A 353 16.41 -30.45 -9.48
C LEU A 353 17.52 -30.14 -8.44
N ALA A 354 18.77 -30.51 -8.74
CA ALA A 354 19.91 -30.23 -7.87
C ALA A 354 20.33 -28.75 -7.93
N ASP A 355 20.35 -28.17 -9.13
CA ASP A 355 20.59 -26.72 -9.31
C ASP A 355 19.51 -25.88 -8.61
N TYR A 356 18.24 -26.30 -8.65
CA TYR A 356 17.12 -25.65 -7.95
C TYR A 356 17.24 -25.75 -6.41
N ALA A 357 17.59 -26.93 -5.86
CA ALA A 357 17.80 -27.08 -4.42
C ALA A 357 18.97 -26.20 -3.91
N LYS A 358 20.03 -26.07 -4.72
CA LYS A 358 21.16 -25.16 -4.44
C LYS A 358 20.75 -23.70 -4.51
N TYR A 359 19.92 -23.32 -5.50
CA TYR A 359 19.34 -21.98 -5.62
C TYR A 359 18.45 -21.63 -4.41
N MET A 360 17.60 -22.55 -3.95
CA MET A 360 16.76 -22.33 -2.76
C MET A 360 17.55 -22.16 -1.46
N SER A 361 18.73 -22.79 -1.35
CA SER A 361 19.64 -22.55 -0.22
C SER A 361 20.19 -21.12 -0.25
N LYS A 362 20.62 -20.65 -1.43
CA LYS A 362 21.12 -19.28 -1.63
C LYS A 362 20.05 -18.20 -1.49
N TYR A 363 18.79 -18.53 -1.78
CA TYR A 363 17.65 -17.66 -1.54
C TYR A 363 17.48 -17.35 -0.05
N ALA A 364 17.57 -18.37 0.82
CA ALA A 364 17.53 -18.17 2.27
C ALA A 364 18.69 -17.28 2.75
N ASP A 365 19.92 -17.56 2.30
CA ASP A 365 21.11 -16.74 2.61
C ASP A 365 20.98 -15.28 2.13
N MET A 366 20.26 -15.03 1.04
CA MET A 366 19.98 -13.69 0.50
C MET A 366 18.95 -12.97 1.37
N CYS A 367 17.83 -13.62 1.72
CA CYS A 367 16.83 -13.07 2.64
C CYS A 367 17.48 -12.66 3.98
N ASP A 368 18.23 -13.56 4.64
CA ASP A 368 18.88 -13.29 5.92
C ASP A 368 19.86 -12.09 5.90
N LYS A 369 20.42 -11.75 4.73
CA LYS A 369 21.24 -10.55 4.54
C LYS A 369 20.41 -9.29 4.34
N PHE A 370 19.30 -9.38 3.60
CA PHE A 370 18.41 -8.26 3.30
C PHE A 370 17.55 -7.84 4.50
N ASP A 371 17.17 -8.78 5.36
CA ASP A 371 16.41 -8.54 6.60
C ASP A 371 17.04 -7.47 7.51
N LYS A 372 18.37 -7.34 7.47
CA LYS A 372 19.13 -6.35 8.25
C LYS A 372 18.92 -4.91 7.76
N TRP A 373 18.53 -4.75 6.50
CA TRP A 373 18.35 -3.46 5.82
C TRP A 373 16.90 -2.98 5.84
N GLU A 374 15.95 -3.87 6.12
CA GLU A 374 14.52 -3.58 6.13
C GLU A 374 14.10 -2.43 7.06
N SER A 375 14.85 -2.22 8.16
CA SER A 375 14.61 -1.15 9.13
C SER A 375 15.64 -0.01 9.07
N GLN A 376 16.46 0.06 8.01
CA GLN A 376 17.56 1.03 7.90
C GLN A 376 17.27 2.05 6.80
N ASN A 377 17.30 3.33 7.15
CA ASN A 377 17.29 4.39 6.14
C ASN A 377 18.57 4.31 5.31
N LEU A 378 18.44 4.32 3.98
CA LEU A 378 19.58 4.39 3.06
C LEU A 378 20.07 5.84 2.96
N ASN A 379 21.38 6.03 2.85
CA ASN A 379 21.94 7.31 2.44
C ASN A 379 21.87 7.49 0.90
N ALA A 380 22.17 8.68 0.40
CA ALA A 380 22.05 8.99 -1.03
C ALA A 380 22.91 8.09 -1.94
N ALA A 381 24.12 7.70 -1.51
CA ALA A 381 24.99 6.79 -2.27
C ALA A 381 24.44 5.35 -2.28
N GLU A 382 23.90 4.90 -1.15
CA GLU A 382 23.28 3.58 -1.01
C GLU A 382 21.99 3.47 -1.83
N GLN A 383 21.17 4.52 -1.83
CA GLN A 383 19.96 4.59 -2.65
C GLN A 383 20.29 4.61 -4.15
N ALA A 384 21.29 5.38 -4.57
CA ALA A 384 21.77 5.37 -5.95
C ALA A 384 22.29 3.99 -6.37
N TYR A 385 23.04 3.31 -5.49
CA TYR A 385 23.57 1.98 -5.76
C TYR A 385 22.48 0.91 -5.83
N TYR A 386 21.45 1.00 -4.98
CA TYR A 386 20.25 0.16 -5.06
C TYR A 386 19.57 0.28 -6.44
N ILE A 387 19.35 1.50 -6.91
CA ILE A 387 18.71 1.76 -8.22
C ILE A 387 19.55 1.18 -9.37
N ASP A 388 20.86 1.37 -9.34
CA ASP A 388 21.82 0.87 -10.33
C ASP A 388 21.87 -0.68 -10.36
N VAL A 389 21.88 -1.33 -9.20
CA VAL A 389 21.78 -2.80 -9.07
C VAL A 389 20.44 -3.30 -9.63
N GLN A 390 19.32 -2.65 -9.31
CA GLN A 390 18.00 -3.01 -9.85
C GLN A 390 17.93 -2.86 -11.38
N ALA A 391 18.58 -1.82 -11.94
CA ALA A 391 18.65 -1.62 -13.39
C ALA A 391 19.47 -2.73 -14.07
N ARG A 392 20.60 -3.16 -13.49
CA ARG A 392 21.40 -4.28 -14.01
C ARG A 392 20.65 -5.62 -13.94
N VAL A 393 19.99 -5.90 -12.82
CA VAL A 393 19.15 -7.10 -12.66
C VAL A 393 18.02 -7.11 -13.69
N SER A 394 17.29 -6.01 -13.82
CA SER A 394 16.20 -5.87 -14.81
C SER A 394 16.70 -6.12 -16.24
N LYS A 395 17.86 -5.55 -16.62
CA LYS A 395 18.49 -5.78 -17.93
C LYS A 395 18.80 -7.26 -18.17
N LYS A 396 19.28 -7.99 -17.16
CA LYS A 396 19.62 -9.41 -17.25
C LYS A 396 18.39 -10.31 -17.31
N LEU A 397 17.30 -9.95 -16.63
CA LEU A 397 16.00 -10.63 -16.75
C LEU A 397 15.42 -10.48 -18.17
N LEU A 398 15.60 -9.32 -18.81
CA LEU A 398 15.21 -9.11 -20.21
C LEU A 398 16.01 -9.99 -21.20
N GLU A 399 17.25 -10.38 -20.89
CA GLU A 399 18.00 -11.35 -21.72
C GLU A 399 17.35 -12.74 -21.71
N VAL A 400 16.72 -13.14 -20.59
CA VAL A 400 16.01 -14.42 -20.47
C VAL A 400 14.67 -14.36 -21.21
N SER A 401 13.99 -13.22 -21.16
CA SER A 401 12.70 -13.03 -21.86
C SER A 401 12.82 -12.97 -23.39
N ASN A 402 14.03 -12.79 -23.93
CA ASN A 402 14.31 -12.68 -25.37
C ASN A 402 15.14 -13.87 -25.92
N ALA A 403 15.41 -14.88 -25.09
CA ALA A 403 16.10 -16.12 -25.44
C ALA A 403 15.10 -17.30 -25.56
#